data_AF-A0ABD5X2W8-F1
#
_entry.id   AF-A0ABD5X2W8-F1
#
_cell.length_a   1.000
_cell.length_b   1.000
_cell.length_c   1.000
_cell.angle_alpha   90.00
_cell.angle_beta   90.00
_cell.angle_gamma   90.00
#
_symmetry.space_group_name_H-M   'P 1'
#
loop_
_entity.id
_entity.type
_entity.pdbx_description
1 polymer ?
#
loop_
_entity_poly.entity_id
_entity_poly.type
_entity_poly.pdbx_seq_one_letter_code
_entity_poly.pdbx_strand_id
1 'polypeptide(L)'
;MPRDIPTEEKSLRERGTYANDGNDPTLASYLSSLFFLLSVPTLVTVAYAGYWAGLYAESTVVPAFAGLLVASLAGVFAVMHVRTGR
;
A
#
# COMPACT_ATOMS: atom_id res chain seq x y z
N MET A 1 1.32 -26.23 17.84
CA MET A 1 -0.09 -26.33 17.43
C MET A 1 -0.21 -25.79 16.01
N PRO A 2 -0.84 -26.50 15.06
CA PRO A 2 -1.07 -26.01 13.71
C PRO A 2 -1.95 -24.75 13.79
N ARG A 3 -1.57 -23.68 13.08
CA ARG A 3 -2.24 -22.37 13.18
C ARG A 3 -3.67 -22.49 12.66
N ASP A 4 -4.62 -22.06 13.48
CA ASP A 4 -6.02 -21.94 13.10
C ASP A 4 -6.21 -20.74 12.17
N ILE A 5 -5.94 -20.95 10.88
CA ILE A 5 -6.29 -19.96 9.85
C ILE A 5 -7.81 -19.81 9.86
N PRO A 6 -8.37 -18.59 9.88
CA PRO A 6 -9.81 -18.40 9.74
C PRO A 6 -10.23 -18.79 8.32
N THR A 7 -10.76 -20.00 8.16
CA THR A 7 -11.37 -20.47 6.91
C THR A 7 -12.87 -20.16 6.90
N GLU A 8 -13.49 -20.10 5.72
CA GLU A 8 -14.93 -19.86 5.57
C GLU A 8 -15.80 -20.94 6.24
N GLU A 9 -15.21 -22.09 6.53
CA GLU A 9 -15.80 -23.23 7.23
C GLU A 9 -16.05 -22.94 8.73
N LYS A 10 -15.46 -21.88 9.29
CA LYS A 10 -15.56 -21.54 10.71
C LYS A 10 -16.72 -20.58 11.01
N SER A 11 -17.31 -20.74 12.19
CA SER A 11 -18.48 -19.95 12.59
C SER A 11 -18.17 -18.45 12.65
N LEU A 12 -19.18 -17.61 12.37
CA LEU A 12 -19.05 -16.14 12.45
C LEU A 12 -18.51 -15.66 13.80
N ARG A 13 -18.86 -16.37 14.88
CA ARG A 13 -18.39 -16.07 16.23
C ARG A 13 -16.91 -16.39 16.42
N GLU A 14 -16.44 -17.54 15.96
CA GLU A 14 -14.99 -17.88 16.04
C GLU A 14 -14.16 -16.93 15.19
N ARG A 15 -14.63 -16.60 13.99
CA ARG A 15 -14.02 -15.56 13.15
C ARG A 15 -13.92 -14.22 13.86
N GLY A 16 -14.97 -13.81 14.59
CA GLY A 16 -14.99 -12.54 15.33
C GLY A 16 -14.19 -12.57 16.64
N THR A 17 -14.07 -13.74 17.28
CA THR A 17 -13.40 -13.89 18.59
C THR A 17 -11.87 -13.91 18.44
N TYR A 18 -11.34 -14.51 17.36
CA TYR A 18 -9.89 -14.54 17.06
C TYR A 18 -9.43 -13.42 16.11
N ALA A 19 -10.33 -12.59 15.60
CA ALA A 19 -9.97 -11.42 14.78
C ALA A 19 -9.24 -10.32 15.59
N ASN A 20 -9.25 -10.42 16.92
CA ASN A 20 -8.66 -9.45 17.84
C ASN A 20 -7.33 -9.91 18.47
N ASP A 21 -6.84 -11.10 18.13
CA ASP A 21 -5.52 -11.52 18.59
C ASP A 21 -4.47 -10.78 17.76
N GLY A 22 -3.72 -9.91 18.45
CA GLY A 22 -2.69 -9.04 17.91
C GLY A 22 -1.93 -9.71 16.78
N ASN A 23 -2.23 -9.25 15.56
CA ASN A 23 -1.42 -9.55 14.40
C ASN A 23 -0.05 -8.93 14.71
N ASP A 24 0.93 -9.75 15.11
CA ASP A 24 2.32 -9.33 15.19
C ASP A 24 2.58 -8.50 13.94
N PRO A 25 3.05 -7.25 14.06
CA PRO A 25 3.06 -6.34 12.94
C PRO A 25 3.91 -6.96 11.84
N THR A 26 3.22 -7.44 10.81
CA THR A 26 3.87 -8.12 9.70
C THR A 26 4.69 -7.09 8.95
N LEU A 27 5.76 -7.52 8.27
CA LEU A 27 6.52 -6.62 7.39
C LEU A 27 5.59 -5.87 6.42
N ALA A 28 4.54 -6.53 5.93
CA ALA A 28 3.53 -5.92 5.07
C ALA A 28 2.73 -4.81 5.78
N SER A 29 2.36 -5.00 7.05
CA SER A 29 1.69 -3.97 7.86
C SER A 29 2.55 -2.72 8.07
N TYR A 30 3.83 -2.92 8.40
CA TYR A 30 4.79 -1.82 8.54
C TYR A 30 5.02 -1.08 7.21
N LEU A 31 5.22 -1.81 6.12
CA LEU A 31 5.41 -1.23 4.79
C LEU A 31 4.16 -0.48 4.31
N SER A 32 2.96 -0.99 4.58
CA SER A 32 1.70 -0.31 4.29
C SER A 32 1.58 1.01 5.08
N SER A 33 1.91 0.99 6.37
CA SER A 33 1.87 2.17 7.23
C SER A 33 2.91 3.22 6.79
N LEU A 34 4.12 2.79 6.43
CA LEU A 34 5.16 3.67 5.89
C LEU A 34 4.76 4.24 4.53
N PHE A 35 4.19 3.43 3.65
CA PHE A 35 3.66 3.91 2.37
C PHE A 35 2.57 4.95 2.58
N PHE A 36 1.63 4.71 3.51
CA PHE A 36 0.60 5.69 3.85
C PHE A 36 1.20 7.02 4.34
N LEU A 37 2.16 6.96 5.26
CA LEU A 37 2.79 8.16 5.84
C LEU A 37 3.66 8.93 4.82
N LEU A 38 4.43 8.22 4.02
CA LEU A 38 5.48 8.80 3.18
C LEU A 38 5.06 9.02 1.72
N SER A 39 3.98 8.39 1.25
CA SER A 39 3.55 8.47 -0.16
C SER A 39 3.44 9.91 -0.64
N VAL A 40 2.64 10.75 0.02
CA VAL A 40 2.43 12.13 -0.40
C VAL A 40 3.75 12.94 -0.44
N PRO A 41 4.54 13.05 0.65
CA PRO A 41 5.77 13.84 0.61
C PRO A 41 6.79 13.28 -0.39
N THR A 42 6.94 11.96 -0.50
CA THR A 42 7.85 11.35 -1.48
C THR A 42 7.40 11.62 -2.91
N LEU A 43 6.12 11.41 -3.23
CA LEU A 43 5.61 11.60 -4.58
C LEU A 43 5.64 13.07 -5.02
N VAL A 44 5.36 14.01 -4.12
CA VAL A 44 5.52 15.45 -4.37
C VAL A 44 6.99 15.79 -4.67
N THR A 45 7.92 15.25 -3.87
CA THR A 45 9.35 15.46 -4.07
C THR A 45 9.80 14.92 -5.43
N VAL A 46 9.34 13.72 -5.82
CA VAL A 46 9.63 13.12 -7.12
C VAL A 46 9.07 13.96 -8.27
N ALA A 47 7.86 14.51 -8.12
CA ALA A 47 7.27 15.39 -9.14
C ALA A 47 8.10 16.68 -9.31
N TYR A 48 8.49 17.34 -8.21
CA TYR A 48 9.36 18.52 -8.30
C TYR A 48 10.75 18.21 -8.85
N ALA A 49 11.32 17.06 -8.50
CA ALA A 49 12.59 16.61 -9.07
C ALA A 49 12.50 16.44 -10.59
N GLY A 50 11.36 15.94 -11.11
CA GLY A 50 11.11 15.81 -12.55
C GLY A 50 11.07 17.16 -13.26
N TYR A 51 10.43 18.16 -12.64
CA TYR A 51 10.45 19.54 -13.13
C TYR A 51 11.87 20.12 -13.14
N TRP A 52 12.64 19.99 -12.05
CA TRP A 52 14.02 20.48 -11.99
C TRP A 52 14.96 19.77 -12.96
N ALA A 53 14.70 18.50 -13.27
CA ALA A 53 15.40 17.76 -14.31
C ALA A 53 15.01 18.16 -15.74
N GLY A 54 14.02 19.06 -15.91
CA GLY A 54 13.56 19.54 -17.20
C GLY A 54 12.66 18.56 -17.96
N LEU A 55 12.07 17.56 -17.29
CA LEU A 55 11.20 16.57 -17.94
C LEU A 55 9.86 17.17 -18.41
N TYR A 56 9.40 18.22 -17.74
CA TYR A 56 8.15 18.92 -18.04
C TYR A 56 8.14 20.31 -17.39
N ALA A 57 7.20 21.16 -17.82
CA ALA A 57 6.99 22.49 -17.25
C ALA A 57 6.36 22.44 -15.84
N GLU A 58 6.52 23.51 -15.07
CA GLU A 58 5.99 23.62 -13.70
C GLU A 58 4.47 23.38 -13.63
N SER A 59 3.73 23.84 -14.65
CA SER A 59 2.27 23.62 -14.77
C SER A 59 1.88 22.13 -14.79
N THR A 60 2.81 21.25 -15.13
CA THR A 60 2.60 19.80 -15.20
C THR A 60 2.94 19.10 -13.88
N VAL A 61 3.48 19.78 -12.87
CA VAL A 61 3.84 19.15 -11.58
C VAL A 61 2.64 18.50 -10.89
N VAL A 62 1.49 19.18 -10.83
CA VAL A 62 0.26 18.61 -10.21
C VAL A 62 -0.27 17.41 -11.01
N PRO A 63 -0.43 17.48 -12.35
CA PRO A 63 -0.74 16.30 -13.16
C PRO A 63 0.26 15.14 -13.00
N ALA A 64 1.56 15.43 -12.93
CA ALA A 64 2.59 14.42 -12.75
C ALA A 64 2.49 13.74 -11.40
N PHE A 65 2.30 14.50 -10.31
CA PHE A 65 2.00 13.96 -8.99
C PHE A 65 0.76 13.05 -8.99
N ALA A 66 -0.33 13.49 -9.62
CA ALA A 66 -1.56 12.68 -9.72
C ALA A 66 -1.30 11.36 -10.46
N GLY A 67 -0.57 11.40 -11.57
CA GLY A 67 -0.16 10.20 -12.31
C GLY A 67 0.72 9.27 -11.48
N LEU A 68 1.70 9.81 -10.75
CA LEU A 68 2.56 9.06 -9.84
C LEU A 68 1.77 8.40 -8.70
N LEU A 69 0.78 9.09 -8.13
CA LEU A 69 -0.09 8.54 -7.10
C LEU A 69 -0.86 7.32 -7.63
N VAL A 70 -1.55 7.47 -8.77
CA VAL A 70 -2.29 6.36 -9.40
C VAL A 70 -1.36 5.20 -9.74
N ALA A 71 -0.18 5.49 -10.31
CA ALA A 71 0.82 4.48 -10.64
C ALA A 71 1.32 3.73 -9.40
N SER A 72 1.57 4.44 -8.29
CA SER A 72 2.01 3.83 -7.03
C SER A 72 0.94 2.92 -6.43
N LEU A 73 -0.33 3.34 -6.44
CA LEU A 73 -1.45 2.52 -5.96
C LEU A 73 -1.61 1.26 -6.80
N ALA A 74 -1.57 1.41 -8.13
CA ALA A 74 -1.62 0.28 -9.06
C ALA A 74 -0.44 -0.68 -8.83
N GLY A 75 0.76 -0.15 -8.59
CA GLY A 75 1.96 -0.92 -8.27
C GLY A 75 1.83 -1.71 -6.98
N VAL A 76 1.39 -1.08 -5.89
CA VAL A 76 1.16 -1.76 -4.61
C VAL A 76 0.09 -2.83 -4.75
N PHE A 77 -1.02 -2.54 -5.44
CA PHE A 77 -2.07 -3.52 -5.71
C PHE A 77 -1.55 -4.72 -6.50
N ALA A 78 -0.79 -4.49 -7.57
CA ALA A 78 -0.19 -5.55 -8.37
C ALA A 78 0.78 -6.42 -7.55
N VAL A 79 1.62 -5.80 -6.71
CA VAL A 79 2.54 -6.53 -5.81
C VAL A 79 1.76 -7.39 -4.82
N MET A 80 0.71 -6.85 -4.21
CA MET A 80 -0.14 -7.60 -3.29
C MET A 80 -0.83 -8.76 -4.01
N HIS A 81 -1.47 -8.51 -5.15
CA HIS A 81 -2.12 -9.54 -5.97
C HIS A 81 -1.18 -10.70 -6.30
N VAL A 82 0.04 -10.40 -6.75
CA VAL A 82 1.06 -11.43 -7.04
C VAL A 82 1.52 -12.18 -5.79
N ARG A 83 1.72 -11.48 -4.66
CA ARG A 83 2.25 -12.10 -3.43
C ARG A 83 1.21 -12.88 -2.63
N THR A 84 -0.05 -12.48 -2.66
CA THR A 84 -1.12 -13.16 -1.90
C THR A 84 -1.95 -14.13 -2.74
N GLY A 85 -1.68 -14.24 -4.05
CA GLY A 85 -2.19 -15.35 -4.89
C GLY A 85 -3.71 -15.42 -5.02
N ARG A 86 -4.40 -14.28 -4.93
CA ARG A 86 -5.82 -14.11 -5.28
C ARG A 86 -5.98 -12.91 -6.17
#